data_AF-A0A3D0YLG2-F1
#
_entry.id   AF-A0A3D0YLG2-F1
#
_cell.length_a   1.000
_cell.length_b   1.000
_cell.length_c   1.000
_cell.angle_alpha   90.00
_cell.angle_beta   90.00
_cell.angle_gamma   90.00
#
_symmetry.space_group_name_H-M   'P 1'
#
loop_
_entity.id
_entity.type
_entity.pdbx_description
1 polymer ?
#
loop_
_entity_poly.entity_id
_entity_poly.type
_entity_poly.pdbx_seq_one_letter_code
_entity_poly.pdbx_strand_id
1 'polypeptide(L)'
;IGTIDESDPNAPDPIPGVFYVEVTPTGGGTLQLSIKQDAVLKDVAGNSLNTTSAILDNTTITVNGTVSNPYDTWSEGETFADDTNEDGISNGMAWALGAATVNTVAADLLPTYDYTTDPAYVICTFRRADEANDHSDTTMVVQYGTTLSAAGWTTAEHDGNNVIITVTDNHYSTTPGIDRVVVKLKRSTLGASGTLFARLRVEQAP
;
A
#
# COMPACT_ATOMS: atom_id res chain seq x y z
N ILE A 1 -3.63 -25.24 34.48
CA ILE A 1 -4.52 -24.08 34.74
C ILE A 1 -5.29 -24.42 36.00
N GLY A 2 -4.86 -23.88 37.15
CA GLY A 2 -5.57 -24.06 38.41
C GLY A 2 -6.65 -22.98 38.51
N THR A 3 -7.90 -23.38 38.68
CA THR A 3 -8.99 -22.48 39.07
C THR A 3 -8.82 -22.17 40.55
N ILE A 4 -8.65 -20.90 40.91
CA ILE A 4 -8.73 -20.44 42.30
C ILE A 4 -10.22 -20.49 42.69
N ASP A 5 -10.54 -21.26 43.73
CA ASP A 5 -11.85 -21.27 44.36
C ASP A 5 -11.89 -20.17 45.42
N GLU A 6 -12.53 -19.05 45.09
CA GLU A 6 -12.66 -17.85 45.93
C GLU A 6 -13.55 -18.08 47.18
N SER A 7 -14.09 -19.29 47.39
CA SER A 7 -15.01 -19.58 48.50
C SER A 7 -14.37 -20.27 49.73
N ASP A 8 -13.11 -20.68 49.66
CA ASP A 8 -12.39 -21.30 50.80
C ASP A 8 -11.61 -20.24 51.61
N PRO A 9 -12.01 -19.93 52.87
CA PRO A 9 -11.30 -18.99 53.72
C PRO A 9 -9.93 -19.49 54.21
N ASN A 10 -9.57 -20.75 53.93
CA ASN A 10 -8.26 -21.34 54.23
C ASN A 10 -7.44 -21.62 52.96
N ALA A 11 -7.85 -21.12 51.80
CA ALA A 11 -7.04 -21.23 50.58
C ALA A 11 -5.66 -20.59 50.83
N PRO A 12 -4.55 -21.27 50.48
CA PRO A 12 -3.23 -20.68 50.64
C PRO A 12 -3.13 -19.40 49.82
N ASP A 13 -2.41 -18.40 50.36
CA ASP A 13 -2.14 -17.14 49.66
C ASP A 13 -1.69 -17.43 48.22
N PRO A 14 -2.20 -16.70 47.21
CA PRO A 14 -1.82 -16.95 45.83
C PRO A 14 -0.30 -16.83 45.71
N ILE A 15 0.34 -17.94 45.32
CA ILE A 15 1.77 -17.98 45.03
C ILE A 15 2.03 -16.92 43.96
N PRO A 16 3.07 -16.07 44.09
CA PRO A 16 3.42 -15.11 43.05
C PRO A 16 3.42 -15.78 41.67
N GLY A 17 2.45 -15.40 40.85
CA GLY A 17 2.25 -15.97 39.52
C GLY A 17 2.95 -15.14 38.47
N VAL A 18 3.75 -15.77 37.62
CA VAL A 18 4.20 -15.15 36.36
C VAL A 18 3.11 -15.38 35.33
N PHE A 19 2.59 -14.30 34.76
CA PHE A 19 1.64 -14.36 33.64
C PHE A 19 2.40 -14.10 32.34
N TYR A 20 2.25 -15.00 31.37
CA TYR A 20 2.76 -14.82 30.02
C TYR A 20 1.63 -14.30 29.14
N VAL A 21 1.89 -13.20 28.43
CA VAL A 21 0.99 -12.63 27.42
C VAL A 21 1.71 -12.72 26.08
N GLU A 22 1.14 -13.47 25.14
CA GLU A 22 1.64 -13.53 23.77
C GLU A 22 0.84 -12.55 22.91
N VAL A 23 1.56 -11.75 22.11
CA VAL A 23 1.00 -10.74 21.22
C VAL A 23 1.69 -10.85 19.86
N THR A 24 0.89 -10.89 18.78
CA THR A 24 1.36 -10.90 17.39
C THR A 24 0.82 -9.66 16.68
N PRO A 25 1.52 -8.51 16.71
CA PRO A 25 1.07 -7.32 16.00
C PRO A 25 1.08 -7.53 14.49
N THR A 26 0.06 -7.05 13.79
CA THR A 26 -0.02 -7.07 12.32
C THR A 26 0.30 -5.72 11.68
N GLY A 27 0.80 -4.77 12.47
CA GLY A 27 1.10 -3.40 12.05
C GLY A 27 1.81 -2.62 13.16
N GLY A 28 2.24 -1.39 12.86
CA GLY A 28 2.86 -0.51 13.83
C GLY A 28 1.88 0.04 14.88
N GLY A 29 2.38 0.47 16.03
CA GLY A 29 1.57 1.08 17.09
C GLY A 29 2.19 0.98 18.48
N THR A 30 1.36 1.07 19.51
CA THR A 30 1.77 0.95 20.91
C THR A 30 1.04 -0.18 21.61
N LEU A 31 1.78 -0.96 22.39
CA LEU A 31 1.22 -1.92 23.34
C LEU A 31 1.44 -1.37 24.75
N GLN A 32 0.36 -1.30 25.52
CA GLN A 32 0.38 -0.96 26.93
C GLN A 32 -0.51 -1.96 27.67
N LEU A 33 0.07 -2.67 28.64
CA LEU A 33 -0.70 -3.56 29.50
C LEU A 33 -1.48 -2.72 30.52
N SER A 34 -2.62 -3.23 30.96
CA SER A 34 -3.40 -2.58 32.02
C SER A 34 -4.11 -3.60 32.89
N ILE A 35 -4.30 -3.23 34.15
CA ILE A 35 -5.36 -3.81 34.96
C ILE A 35 -6.67 -3.16 34.51
N LYS A 36 -7.63 -3.99 34.11
CA LYS A 36 -8.94 -3.54 33.67
C LYS A 36 -9.66 -2.74 34.77
N GLN A 37 -10.45 -1.76 34.35
CA GLN A 37 -11.44 -1.11 35.22
C GLN A 37 -12.30 -2.16 35.94
N ASP A 38 -12.62 -1.89 37.21
CA ASP A 38 -13.42 -2.74 38.10
C ASP A 38 -12.79 -4.09 38.45
N ALA A 39 -11.49 -4.29 38.18
CA ALA A 39 -10.77 -5.46 38.66
C ALA A 39 -10.77 -5.49 40.20
N VAL A 40 -11.08 -6.64 40.78
CA VAL A 40 -10.99 -6.84 42.23
C VAL A 40 -9.54 -7.12 42.58
N LEU A 41 -8.86 -6.10 43.11
CA LEU A 41 -7.51 -6.22 43.64
C LEU A 41 -7.54 -5.90 45.13
N LYS A 42 -6.97 -6.77 45.94
CA LYS A 42 -6.82 -6.57 47.38
C LYS A 42 -5.35 -6.53 47.76
N ASP A 43 -4.99 -5.70 48.73
CA ASP A 43 -3.68 -5.77 49.38
C ASP A 43 -3.57 -7.00 50.30
N VAL A 44 -2.39 -7.20 50.90
CA VAL A 44 -2.13 -8.30 51.84
C VAL A 44 -2.97 -8.25 53.12
N ALA A 45 -3.57 -7.10 53.44
CA ALA A 45 -4.49 -6.93 54.57
C ALA A 45 -5.97 -7.07 54.14
N GLY A 46 -6.23 -7.34 52.85
CA GLY A 46 -7.57 -7.52 52.30
C GLY A 46 -8.27 -6.22 51.85
N ASN A 47 -7.59 -5.08 51.88
CA ASN A 47 -8.17 -3.80 51.46
C ASN A 47 -8.26 -3.71 49.94
N SER A 48 -9.39 -3.27 49.40
CA SER A 48 -9.55 -3.07 47.96
C SER A 48 -8.69 -1.91 47.45
N LEU A 49 -7.93 -2.15 46.39
CA LEU A 49 -7.28 -1.09 45.60
C LEU A 49 -8.33 -0.35 44.77
N ASN A 50 -8.07 0.93 44.48
CA ASN A 50 -8.93 1.73 43.63
C ASN A 50 -8.73 1.38 42.15
N THR A 51 -9.66 0.60 41.60
CA THR A 51 -9.73 0.22 40.17
C THR A 51 -10.94 0.84 39.46
N THR A 52 -11.49 1.93 39.99
CA THR A 52 -12.60 2.69 39.37
C THR A 52 -12.26 3.20 37.97
N SER A 53 -10.97 3.23 37.63
CA SER A 53 -10.43 3.35 36.28
C SER A 53 -9.39 2.25 36.06
N ALA A 54 -9.09 1.93 34.80
CA ALA A 54 -8.00 1.02 34.47
C ALA A 54 -6.67 1.56 35.03
N ILE A 55 -5.85 0.68 35.60
CA ILE A 55 -4.50 1.01 36.05
C ILE A 55 -3.56 0.60 34.92
N LEU A 56 -2.99 1.59 34.25
CA LEU A 56 -2.08 1.37 33.12
C LEU A 56 -0.68 0.99 33.63
N ASP A 57 -0.02 0.09 32.91
CA ASP A 57 1.41 -0.12 33.07
C ASP A 57 2.18 1.15 32.65
N ASN A 58 3.29 1.44 33.33
CA ASN A 58 4.10 2.63 33.04
C ASN A 58 5.03 2.46 31.83
N THR A 59 5.09 1.24 31.28
CA THR A 59 5.90 0.91 30.12
C THR A 59 5.02 0.79 28.88
N THR A 60 5.33 1.56 27.85
CA THR A 60 4.74 1.43 26.52
C THR A 60 5.76 0.80 25.60
N ILE A 61 5.38 -0.27 24.91
CA ILE A 61 6.21 -0.90 23.88
C ILE A 61 5.79 -0.33 22.54
N THR A 62 6.73 0.34 21.86
CA THR A 62 6.55 0.73 20.47
C THR A 62 6.75 -0.49 19.58
N VAL A 63 5.69 -0.86 18.85
CA VAL A 63 5.77 -1.86 17.80
C VAL A 63 6.13 -1.13 16.52
N ASN A 64 7.35 -1.37 16.05
CA ASN A 64 7.76 -0.98 14.71
C ASN A 64 7.26 -2.05 13.75
N GLY A 65 6.02 -1.91 13.26
CA GLY A 65 5.56 -2.71 12.14
C GLY A 65 6.18 -2.17 10.86
N THR A 66 6.82 -3.02 10.07
CA THR A 66 6.90 -2.77 8.64
C THR A 66 5.48 -2.91 8.13
N VAL A 67 4.82 -1.82 7.75
CA VAL A 67 3.65 -1.94 6.87
C VAL A 67 4.14 -2.69 5.64
N SER A 68 3.64 -3.91 5.42
CA SER A 68 3.99 -4.65 4.22
C SER A 68 3.54 -3.78 3.05
N ASN A 69 4.48 -3.35 2.22
CA ASN A 69 4.13 -2.78 0.93
C ASN A 69 3.33 -3.86 0.19
N PRO A 70 2.15 -3.56 -0.36
CA PRO A 70 1.38 -4.53 -1.14
C PRO A 70 2.22 -5.16 -2.26
N TYR A 71 3.17 -4.40 -2.81
CA TYR A 71 4.17 -4.92 -3.74
C TYR A 71 4.99 -6.07 -3.13
N ASP A 72 5.50 -5.96 -1.89
CA ASP A 72 6.34 -6.99 -1.27
C ASP A 72 5.60 -8.32 -1.09
N THR A 73 4.29 -8.24 -0.80
CA THR A 73 3.43 -9.43 -0.72
C THR A 73 3.22 -10.03 -2.11
N TRP A 74 2.94 -9.19 -3.12
CA TRP A 74 2.72 -9.63 -4.49
C TRP A 74 3.98 -10.19 -5.16
N SER A 75 5.14 -9.60 -4.87
CA SER A 75 6.43 -9.92 -5.48
C SER A 75 7.10 -11.12 -4.84
N GLU A 76 6.59 -11.60 -3.70
CA GLU A 76 7.23 -12.65 -2.89
C GLU A 76 8.67 -12.29 -2.46
N GLY A 77 8.96 -10.98 -2.37
CA GLY A 77 10.27 -10.45 -2.00
C GLY A 77 11.19 -10.12 -3.17
N GLU A 78 10.75 -10.30 -4.42
CA GLU A 78 11.49 -9.89 -5.61
C GLU A 78 11.59 -8.36 -5.73
N THR A 79 12.62 -7.87 -6.41
CA THR A 79 12.87 -6.42 -6.50
C THR A 79 12.04 -5.74 -7.60
N PHE A 80 11.69 -4.48 -7.39
CA PHE A 80 10.81 -3.70 -8.27
C PHE A 80 11.33 -3.52 -9.70
N ALA A 81 12.65 -3.45 -9.85
CA ALA A 81 13.32 -3.18 -11.12
C ALA A 81 13.73 -4.46 -11.88
N ASP A 82 13.70 -5.62 -11.23
CA ASP A 82 14.01 -6.90 -11.87
C ASP A 82 12.88 -7.34 -12.80
N ASP A 83 13.19 -8.30 -13.66
CA ASP A 83 12.28 -9.00 -14.57
C ASP A 83 12.38 -10.49 -14.23
N THR A 84 11.62 -10.91 -13.21
CA THR A 84 11.79 -12.25 -12.62
C THR A 84 11.38 -13.37 -13.58
N ASN A 85 10.47 -13.10 -14.52
CA ASN A 85 9.99 -14.10 -15.48
C ASN A 85 10.55 -13.97 -16.89
N GLU A 86 11.51 -13.06 -17.10
CA GLU A 86 12.23 -12.81 -18.36
C GLU A 86 11.31 -12.45 -19.53
N ASP A 87 10.21 -11.75 -19.27
CA ASP A 87 9.26 -11.32 -20.31
C ASP A 87 9.57 -9.94 -20.90
N GLY A 88 10.60 -9.28 -20.37
CA GLY A 88 11.06 -7.95 -20.75
C GLY A 88 10.40 -6.80 -19.97
N ILE A 89 9.52 -7.09 -19.01
CA ILE A 89 8.78 -6.11 -18.21
C ILE A 89 9.21 -6.22 -16.75
N SER A 90 9.55 -5.08 -16.13
CA SER A 90 9.95 -5.11 -14.73
C SER A 90 8.78 -5.48 -13.81
N ASN A 91 9.08 -6.17 -12.71
CA ASN A 91 8.12 -6.62 -11.70
C ASN A 91 7.20 -5.48 -11.23
N GLY A 92 7.79 -4.31 -10.96
CA GLY A 92 7.04 -3.13 -10.53
C GLY A 92 6.07 -2.61 -11.59
N MET A 93 6.44 -2.66 -12.87
CA MET A 93 5.54 -2.31 -13.97
C MET A 93 4.44 -3.37 -14.12
N ALA A 94 4.77 -4.65 -14.05
CA ALA A 94 3.79 -5.74 -14.13
C ALA A 94 2.74 -5.63 -13.02
N TRP A 95 3.18 -5.48 -11.76
CA TRP A 95 2.31 -5.29 -10.60
C TRP A 95 1.40 -4.07 -10.75
N ALA A 96 1.99 -2.92 -11.09
CA ALA A 96 1.28 -1.67 -11.28
C ALA A 96 0.21 -1.73 -12.38
N LEU A 97 0.44 -2.55 -13.41
CA LEU A 97 -0.53 -2.81 -14.49
C LEU A 97 -1.53 -3.93 -14.15
N GLY A 98 -1.44 -4.52 -12.96
CA GLY A 98 -2.38 -5.51 -12.42
C GLY A 98 -2.09 -6.95 -12.84
N ALA A 99 -0.83 -7.32 -13.06
CA ALA A 99 -0.44 -8.71 -13.22
C ALA A 99 -0.83 -9.55 -11.99
N ALA A 100 -1.29 -10.78 -12.22
CA ALA A 100 -1.83 -11.61 -11.12
C ALA A 100 -0.77 -12.10 -10.13
N THR A 101 0.45 -12.33 -10.61
CA THR A 101 1.60 -12.81 -9.82
C THR A 101 2.89 -12.27 -10.43
N VAL A 102 4.00 -12.32 -9.68
CA VAL A 102 5.34 -11.96 -10.17
C VAL A 102 5.79 -12.75 -11.40
N ASN A 103 5.23 -13.94 -11.62
CA ASN A 103 5.56 -14.80 -12.77
C ASN A 103 4.65 -14.59 -13.99
N THR A 104 3.62 -13.74 -13.90
CA THR A 104 2.66 -13.54 -14.98
C THR A 104 3.28 -12.75 -16.13
N VAL A 105 3.21 -13.27 -17.36
CA VAL A 105 3.63 -12.52 -18.57
C VAL A 105 2.74 -11.29 -18.74
N ALA A 106 3.34 -10.10 -18.66
CA ALA A 106 2.68 -8.80 -18.56
C ALA A 106 2.66 -8.01 -19.88
N ALA A 107 3.21 -8.56 -20.97
CA ALA A 107 3.26 -7.89 -22.28
C ALA A 107 1.88 -7.37 -22.75
N ASP A 108 0.81 -8.15 -22.52
CA ASP A 108 -0.57 -7.79 -22.90
C ASP A 108 -1.21 -6.74 -21.98
N LEU A 109 -0.53 -6.36 -20.89
CA LEU A 109 -0.98 -5.35 -19.93
C LEU A 109 -0.40 -3.96 -20.23
N LEU A 110 0.62 -3.89 -21.11
CA LEU A 110 1.31 -2.67 -21.44
C LEU A 110 0.38 -1.56 -21.98
N PRO A 111 0.74 -0.29 -21.79
CA PRO A 111 -0.01 0.83 -22.35
C PRO A 111 -0.16 0.71 -23.87
N THR A 112 -1.33 1.12 -24.35
CA THR A 112 -1.59 1.28 -25.79
C THR A 112 -1.59 2.75 -26.16
N TYR A 113 -1.12 3.05 -27.37
CA TYR A 113 -1.08 4.41 -27.90
C TYR A 113 -1.90 4.50 -29.16
N ASP A 114 -2.88 5.39 -29.15
CA ASP A 114 -3.73 5.70 -30.28
C ASP A 114 -3.42 7.11 -30.80
N TYR A 115 -3.17 7.16 -32.11
CA TYR A 115 -2.80 8.35 -32.83
C TYR A 115 -3.84 8.78 -33.89
N THR A 116 -4.99 8.11 -33.92
CA THR A 116 -5.92 8.12 -35.06
C THR A 116 -7.35 8.45 -34.68
N THR A 117 -7.88 7.96 -33.56
CA THR A 117 -9.29 8.18 -33.19
C THR A 117 -9.60 9.66 -32.94
N ASP A 118 -8.64 10.39 -32.38
CA ASP A 118 -8.71 11.85 -32.27
C ASP A 118 -7.39 12.45 -32.77
N PRO A 119 -7.35 12.99 -34.00
CA PRO A 119 -6.11 13.46 -34.62
C PRO A 119 -5.49 14.66 -33.89
N ALA A 120 -6.23 15.34 -33.02
CA ALA A 120 -5.70 16.42 -32.21
C ALA A 120 -4.82 15.94 -31.04
N TYR A 121 -4.89 14.66 -30.67
CA TYR A 121 -4.24 14.12 -29.48
C TYR A 121 -3.35 12.91 -29.77
N VAL A 122 -2.37 12.69 -28.90
CA VAL A 122 -1.83 11.35 -28.61
C VAL A 122 -2.63 10.81 -27.44
N ILE A 123 -3.20 9.62 -27.57
CA ILE A 123 -4.01 9.00 -26.52
C ILE A 123 -3.24 7.81 -25.96
N CYS A 124 -2.83 7.90 -24.70
CA CYS A 124 -2.25 6.79 -23.95
C CYS A 124 -3.36 6.15 -23.10
N THR A 125 -3.57 4.84 -23.24
CA THR A 125 -4.48 4.07 -22.38
C THR A 125 -3.69 3.01 -21.64
N PHE A 126 -3.79 2.99 -20.31
CA PHE A 126 -3.10 2.01 -19.47
C PHE A 126 -3.98 1.50 -18.33
N ARG A 127 -3.56 0.37 -17.76
CA ARG A 127 -4.12 -0.22 -16.54
C ARG A 127 -3.46 0.40 -15.33
N ARG A 128 -4.18 0.55 -14.22
CA ARG A 128 -3.55 0.99 -12.96
C ARG A 128 -4.18 0.24 -11.81
N ALA A 129 -3.39 -0.55 -11.10
CA ALA A 129 -3.82 -1.22 -9.89
C ALA A 129 -4.04 -0.20 -8.76
N ASP A 130 -5.14 -0.35 -8.03
CA ASP A 130 -5.49 0.57 -6.94
C ASP A 130 -4.43 0.57 -5.86
N GLU A 131 -3.94 -0.62 -5.48
CA GLU A 131 -2.89 -0.79 -4.48
C GLU A 131 -1.58 -0.06 -4.86
N ALA A 132 -1.23 -0.07 -6.16
CA ALA A 132 -0.07 0.64 -6.67
C ALA A 132 -0.28 2.16 -6.74
N ASN A 133 -1.51 2.60 -7.00
CA ASN A 133 -1.84 4.02 -7.04
C ASN A 133 -1.92 4.65 -5.64
N ASP A 134 -2.39 3.90 -4.65
CA ASP A 134 -2.68 4.40 -3.31
C ASP A 134 -1.45 4.35 -2.39
N HIS A 135 -0.42 3.58 -2.75
CA HIS A 135 0.81 3.50 -1.98
C HIS A 135 1.70 4.73 -2.20
N SER A 136 2.12 5.39 -1.12
CA SER A 136 2.94 6.61 -1.17
C SER A 136 4.27 6.44 -1.89
N ASP A 137 4.80 5.22 -1.86
CA ASP A 137 6.11 4.91 -2.40
C ASP A 137 6.03 4.50 -3.87
N THR A 138 4.85 4.49 -4.49
CA THR A 138 4.72 4.17 -5.92
C THR A 138 4.23 5.38 -6.69
N THR A 139 4.91 5.68 -7.79
CA THR A 139 4.49 6.72 -8.74
C THR A 139 4.05 6.07 -10.04
N MET A 140 2.83 6.37 -10.48
CA MET A 140 2.31 5.92 -11.78
C MET A 140 1.79 7.10 -12.59
N VAL A 141 2.59 7.56 -13.55
CA VAL A 141 2.26 8.76 -14.34
C VAL A 141 2.61 8.60 -15.81
N VAL A 142 1.78 9.17 -16.68
CA VAL A 142 2.18 9.39 -18.07
C VAL A 142 3.11 10.61 -18.11
N GLN A 143 4.19 10.50 -18.85
CA GLN A 143 5.07 11.61 -19.19
C GLN A 143 5.03 11.87 -20.69
N TYR A 144 5.27 13.12 -21.08
CA TYR A 144 5.37 13.53 -22.47
C TYR A 144 6.61 14.40 -22.71
N GLY A 145 7.06 14.47 -23.94
CA GLY A 145 8.23 15.25 -24.32
C GLY A 145 8.38 15.38 -25.83
N THR A 146 9.24 16.30 -26.26
CA THR A 146 9.56 16.51 -27.69
C THR A 146 10.88 15.86 -28.09
N THR A 147 11.56 15.20 -27.16
CA THR A 147 12.78 14.42 -27.39
C THR A 147 12.75 13.15 -26.55
N LEU A 148 13.58 12.17 -26.90
CA LEU A 148 13.79 10.96 -26.09
C LEU A 148 14.88 11.12 -25.01
N SER A 149 15.36 12.34 -24.79
CA SER A 149 16.41 12.60 -23.79
C SER A 149 15.85 12.49 -22.36
N ALA A 150 16.69 12.06 -21.41
CA ALA A 150 16.27 11.87 -20.03
C ALA A 150 15.73 13.15 -19.36
N ALA A 151 16.23 14.33 -19.75
CA ALA A 151 15.78 15.63 -19.25
C ALA A 151 14.55 16.20 -19.98
N GLY A 152 14.08 15.54 -21.05
CA GLY A 152 13.04 16.06 -21.93
C GLY A 152 11.60 15.70 -21.54
N TRP A 153 11.41 15.03 -20.40
CA TRP A 153 10.12 14.49 -19.98
C TRP A 153 9.42 15.40 -18.99
N THR A 154 8.13 15.66 -19.24
CA THR A 154 7.21 16.40 -18.37
C THR A 154 6.10 15.47 -17.92
N THR A 155 5.75 15.50 -16.64
CA THR A 155 4.60 14.74 -16.11
C THR A 155 3.29 15.28 -16.67
N ALA A 156 2.42 14.39 -17.14
CA ALA A 156 1.09 14.73 -17.59
C ALA A 156 0.20 15.05 -16.37
N GLU A 157 -0.04 16.33 -16.13
CA GLU A 157 -0.97 16.81 -15.10
C GLU A 157 -2.28 17.25 -15.77
N HIS A 158 -3.42 16.85 -15.21
CA HIS A 158 -4.71 17.20 -15.81
C HIS A 158 -4.96 18.71 -15.76
N ASP A 159 -5.13 19.33 -16.93
CA ASP A 159 -5.42 20.77 -17.06
C ASP A 159 -6.77 21.04 -17.77
N GLY A 160 -7.47 19.99 -18.19
CA GLY A 160 -8.76 20.08 -18.90
C GLY A 160 -8.66 20.61 -20.34
N ASN A 161 -7.47 20.86 -20.88
CA ASN A 161 -7.27 21.44 -22.21
C ASN A 161 -6.14 20.78 -23.01
N ASN A 162 -4.89 20.83 -22.54
CA ASN A 162 -3.75 20.21 -23.22
C ASN A 162 -3.53 18.76 -22.76
N VAL A 163 -3.85 18.48 -21.51
CA VAL A 163 -3.73 17.17 -20.87
C VAL A 163 -5.09 16.82 -20.25
N ILE A 164 -5.75 15.82 -20.82
CA ILE A 164 -7.03 15.32 -20.34
C ILE A 164 -6.81 13.92 -19.78
N ILE A 165 -7.03 13.74 -18.48
CA ILE A 165 -6.91 12.46 -17.80
C ILE A 165 -8.31 12.02 -17.42
N THR A 166 -8.68 10.80 -17.80
CA THR A 166 -9.96 10.20 -17.45
C THR A 166 -9.71 8.83 -16.86
N VAL A 167 -10.24 8.60 -15.67
CA VAL A 167 -10.16 7.32 -14.96
C VAL A 167 -11.52 6.66 -15.02
N THR A 168 -11.54 5.39 -15.43
CA THR A 168 -12.70 4.50 -15.25
C THR A 168 -12.33 3.53 -14.15
N ASP A 169 -12.90 3.76 -12.97
CA ASP A 169 -12.68 2.97 -11.77
C ASP A 169 -13.00 1.48 -12.01
N ASN A 170 -12.12 0.59 -11.56
CA ASN A 170 -12.33 -0.86 -11.59
C ASN A 170 -12.74 -1.44 -12.97
N HIS A 171 -12.27 -0.81 -14.05
CA HIS A 171 -12.67 -1.19 -15.41
C HIS A 171 -12.24 -2.61 -15.79
N TYR A 172 -11.06 -3.05 -15.35
CA TYR A 172 -10.48 -4.34 -15.73
C TYR A 172 -10.69 -5.43 -14.69
N SER A 173 -10.81 -5.07 -13.41
CA SER A 173 -11.02 -5.97 -12.29
C SER A 173 -11.50 -5.20 -11.07
N THR A 174 -12.25 -5.86 -10.18
CA THR A 174 -12.70 -5.32 -8.88
C THR A 174 -11.96 -5.96 -7.70
N THR A 175 -11.21 -7.05 -7.91
CA THR A 175 -10.44 -7.74 -6.86
C THR A 175 -9.22 -8.45 -7.46
N PRO A 176 -8.00 -7.88 -7.36
CA PRO A 176 -7.72 -6.52 -6.90
C PRO A 176 -8.37 -5.49 -7.84
N GLY A 177 -8.57 -4.26 -7.35
CA GLY A 177 -9.10 -3.18 -8.17
C GLY A 177 -8.11 -2.73 -9.23
N ILE A 178 -8.57 -2.65 -10.49
CA ILE A 178 -7.74 -2.24 -11.62
C ILE A 178 -8.52 -1.26 -12.51
N ASP A 179 -8.05 -0.02 -12.48
CA ASP A 179 -8.53 1.09 -13.28
C ASP A 179 -8.16 0.99 -14.75
N ARG A 180 -8.98 1.63 -15.60
CA ARG A 180 -8.54 2.12 -16.91
C ARG A 180 -8.29 3.60 -16.85
N VAL A 181 -7.07 4.01 -17.15
CA VAL A 181 -6.67 5.42 -17.24
C VAL A 181 -6.42 5.77 -18.70
N VAL A 182 -7.07 6.84 -19.16
CA VAL A 182 -6.90 7.40 -20.51
C VAL A 182 -6.30 8.80 -20.36
N VAL A 183 -5.15 9.03 -20.98
CA VAL A 183 -4.44 10.32 -21.01
C VAL A 183 -4.38 10.83 -22.44
N LYS A 184 -5.09 11.92 -22.73
CA LYS A 184 -5.01 12.62 -24.02
C LYS A 184 -4.02 13.78 -23.92
N LEU A 185 -3.05 13.82 -24.82
CA LEU A 185 -2.00 14.84 -24.91
C LEU A 185 -2.15 15.64 -26.21
N LYS A 186 -2.42 16.94 -26.11
CA LYS A 186 -2.76 17.79 -27.25
C LYS A 186 -1.54 18.08 -28.11
N ARG A 187 -1.56 17.60 -29.37
CA ARG A 187 -0.41 17.69 -30.28
C ARG A 187 -0.05 19.11 -30.65
N SER A 188 -1.06 19.96 -30.92
CA SER A 188 -0.85 21.34 -31.39
C SER A 188 -0.08 22.20 -30.40
N THR A 189 -0.17 21.89 -29.10
CA THR A 189 0.50 22.63 -28.04
C THR A 189 1.74 21.91 -27.55
N LEU A 190 1.61 20.64 -27.15
CA LEU A 190 2.68 19.88 -26.49
C LEU A 190 3.73 19.36 -27.48
N GLY A 191 3.36 19.21 -28.76
CA GLY A 191 4.20 18.75 -29.86
C GLY A 191 4.52 19.83 -30.88
N ALA A 192 4.44 21.12 -30.52
CA ALA A 192 4.56 22.24 -31.46
C ALA A 192 5.88 22.25 -32.26
N SER A 193 6.94 21.61 -31.76
CA SER A 193 8.23 21.43 -32.44
C SER A 193 8.24 20.31 -33.49
N GLY A 194 7.10 19.69 -33.78
CA GLY A 194 6.92 18.67 -34.82
C GLY A 194 6.98 17.22 -34.34
N THR A 195 7.36 16.97 -33.09
CA THR A 195 7.34 15.64 -32.47
C THR A 195 6.76 15.69 -31.07
N LEU A 196 6.00 14.65 -30.70
CA LEU A 196 5.47 14.45 -29.37
C LEU A 196 5.57 12.97 -29.03
N PHE A 197 6.34 12.67 -27.99
CA PHE A 197 6.49 11.35 -27.41
C PHE A 197 5.71 11.26 -26.11
N ALA A 198 5.26 10.06 -25.78
CA ALA A 198 4.60 9.77 -24.52
C ALA A 198 5.13 8.43 -23.98
N ARG A 199 5.21 8.32 -22.66
CA ARG A 199 5.57 7.07 -21.96
C ARG A 199 4.78 6.96 -20.66
N LEU A 200 4.47 5.74 -20.24
CA LEU A 200 4.12 5.50 -18.84
C LEU A 200 5.42 5.37 -18.03
N ARG A 201 5.47 6.02 -16.87
CA ARG A 201 6.53 5.89 -15.88
C ARG A 201 5.93 5.28 -14.62
N VAL A 202 6.49 4.15 -14.22
CA VAL A 202 6.21 3.49 -12.95
C VAL A 202 7.51 3.43 -12.16
N GLU A 203 7.51 3.92 -10.93
CA GLU A 203 8.69 3.93 -10.07
C GLU A 203 8.32 3.71 -8.62
N GLN A 204 9.26 3.13 -7.89
CA GLN A 204 9.22 3.04 -6.43
C GLN A 204 10.16 4.10 -5.82
N ALA A 205 9.70 4.81 -4.80
CA ALA A 205 10.52 5.71 -4.00
C ALA A 205 11.58 4.88 -3.22
N PRO A 206 12.79 5.46 -3.00
CA PRO A 206 13.87 4.77 -2.30
C PRO A 206 13.62 4.57 -0.81
#